data_AF-A0AAQ3XBR5-F1
#
_entry.id   AF-A0AAQ3XBR5-F1
#
_cell.length_a   1.000
_cell.length_b   1.000
_cell.length_c   1.000
_cell.angle_alpha   90.00
_cell.angle_beta   90.00
_cell.angle_gamma   90.00
#
_symmetry.space_group_name_H-M   'P 1'
#
loop_
_entity.id
_entity.type
_entity.pdbx_description
1 polymer ?
#
loop_
_entity_poly.entity_id
_entity_poly.type
_entity_poly.pdbx_seq_one_letter_code
_entity_poly.pdbx_strand_id
1 'polypeptide(L)' 'MADPANGNPSADDMQQQERRREEEAKAAEERRLKEVHNKEVEDRRRAYLDNTVAHKAPADPFLNTQGEISLSPS' A
#
# COMPACT_ATOMS: atom_id res chain seq x y z
N MET A 1 5.38 -8.28 55.05
CA MET A 1 6.23 -7.84 53.92
C MET A 1 6.37 -9.03 53.00
N ALA A 2 6.09 -8.90 51.70
CA ALA A 2 6.25 -10.02 50.75
C ALA A 2 7.76 -10.22 50.47
N ASP A 3 8.24 -11.45 50.65
CA ASP A 3 9.63 -11.85 50.38
C ASP A 3 9.96 -11.73 48.87
N PRO A 4 11.04 -11.04 48.48
CA PRO A 4 11.39 -10.79 47.06
C PRO A 4 11.97 -12.02 46.33
N ALA A 5 12.05 -13.19 46.98
CA ALA A 5 12.77 -14.36 46.47
C ALA A 5 11.91 -15.40 45.72
N ASN A 6 10.61 -15.18 45.54
CA ASN A 6 9.77 -16.01 44.68
C ASN A 6 9.35 -15.19 43.45
N GLY A 7 10.19 -15.27 42.41
CA GLY A 7 10.04 -14.62 41.11
C GLY A 7 8.84 -15.10 40.30
N ASN A 8 7.64 -14.90 40.82
CA ASN A 8 6.40 -15.02 40.06
C ASN A 8 5.91 -13.60 39.76
N PRO A 9 5.79 -13.20 38.47
CA PRO A 9 5.31 -11.87 38.13
C PRO A 9 3.96 -11.61 38.79
N SER A 10 3.79 -10.40 39.31
CA SER A 10 2.53 -10.00 39.96
C SER A 10 1.39 -10.10 38.94
N ALA A 11 0.15 -10.27 39.40
CA ALA A 11 -1.01 -10.25 38.51
C ALA A 11 -1.03 -8.96 37.65
N ASP A 12 -0.60 -7.84 38.22
CA ASP A 12 -0.46 -6.56 37.53
C ASP A 12 0.67 -6.57 36.48
N ASP A 13 1.78 -7.25 36.74
CA ASP A 13 2.90 -7.40 35.79
C ASP A 13 2.49 -8.26 34.59
N MET A 14 1.74 -9.33 34.84
CA MET A 14 1.17 -10.19 33.81
C MET A 14 0.17 -9.44 32.93
N GLN A 15 -0.72 -8.64 33.52
CA GLN A 15 -1.65 -7.81 32.77
C GLN A 15 -0.95 -6.73 31.93
N GLN A 16 0.12 -6.11 32.46
CA GLN A 16 0.91 -5.16 31.67
C GLN A 16 1.62 -5.85 30.51
N GLN A 17 2.15 -7.06 30.72
CA GLN A 17 2.78 -7.82 29.66
C GLN A 17 1.78 -8.24 28.58
N GLU A 18 0.58 -8.64 28.96
CA GLU A 18 -0.50 -9.00 28.03
C GLU A 18 -0.92 -7.80 27.18
N ARG A 19 -1.16 -6.64 27.79
CA ARG A 19 -1.47 -5.40 27.05
C ARG A 19 -0.38 -5.03 26.05
N ARG A 20 0.90 -5.14 26.41
CA ARG A 20 2.02 -4.88 25.48
C ARG A 20 2.02 -5.86 24.32
N ARG A 21 1.77 -7.14 24.57
CA ARG A 21 1.68 -8.16 23.51
C ARG A 21 0.51 -7.91 22.58
N GLU A 22 -0.65 -7.51 23.11
CA GLU A 22 -1.82 -7.16 22.31
C GLU A 22 -1.57 -5.92 21.44
N GLU A 23 -0.94 -4.88 21.99
CA GLU A 23 -0.57 -3.68 21.24
C GLU A 23 0.45 -4.00 20.14
N GLU A 24 1.47 -4.81 20.44
CA GLU A 24 2.46 -5.27 19.46
C GLU A 24 1.82 -6.13 18.35
N ALA A 25 0.93 -7.05 18.72
CA ALA A 25 0.20 -7.89 17.77
C ALA A 25 -0.68 -7.05 16.85
N LYS A 26 -1.40 -6.07 17.42
CA LYS A 26 -2.24 -5.14 16.66
C LYS A 26 -1.42 -4.27 15.71
N ALA A 27 -0.27 -3.75 16.16
CA ALA A 27 0.63 -2.98 15.31
C ALA A 27 1.23 -3.84 14.17
N ALA A 28 1.55 -5.10 14.45
CA ALA A 28 2.03 -6.04 13.43
C ALA A 28 0.94 -6.37 12.41
N GLU A 29 -0.31 -6.56 12.84
CA GLU A 29 -1.46 -6.80 11.98
C GLU A 29 -1.74 -5.57 11.09
N GLU A 30 -1.74 -4.36 11.65
CA GLU A 30 -1.92 -3.12 10.88
C GLU A 30 -0.84 -2.96 9.80
N ARG A 31 0.42 -3.25 10.14
CA ARG A 31 1.52 -3.24 9.16
C ARG A 31 1.30 -4.25 8.04
N ARG A 32 0.84 -5.46 8.37
CA ARG A 32 0.53 -6.50 7.36
C ARG A 32 -0.61 -6.08 6.45
N LEU A 33 -1.70 -5.54 7.00
CA LEU A 33 -2.82 -5.05 6.20
C LEU A 33 -2.40 -3.94 5.24
N LYS A 34 -1.55 -3.02 5.70
CA LYS A 34 -0.99 -1.95 4.86
C LYS A 34 -0.11 -2.50 3.73
N GLU A 35 0.72 -3.49 4.01
CA GLU A 35 1.55 -4.14 2.99
C GLU A 35 0.71 -4.83 1.92
N VAL A 36 -0.31 -5.60 2.33
CA VAL A 36 -1.26 -6.26 1.42
C VAL A 36 -1.97 -5.22 0.55
N HIS A 37 -2.49 -4.15 1.16
CA HIS A 37 -3.17 -3.10 0.42
C HIS A 37 -2.26 -2.41 -0.60
N ASN A 38 -1.04 -2.04 -0.19
CA ASN A 38 -0.07 -1.42 -1.10
C ASN A 38 0.24 -2.33 -2.28
N LYS A 39 0.43 -3.63 -2.02
CA LYS A 39 0.65 -4.62 -3.07
C LYS A 39 -0.52 -4.71 -4.03
N GLU A 40 -1.77 -4.76 -3.53
CA GLU A 40 -2.96 -4.77 -4.38
C GLU A 40 -3.10 -3.48 -5.24
N VAL A 41 -2.69 -2.34 -4.70
CA VAL A 41 -2.69 -1.07 -5.43
C VAL A 41 -1.63 -1.09 -6.54
N GLU A 42 -0.42 -1.56 -6.24
CA GLU A 42 0.67 -1.71 -7.21
C GLU A 42 0.31 -2.71 -8.32
N ASP A 43 -0.25 -3.87 -7.97
CA ASP A 43 -0.68 -4.88 -8.93
C ASP A 43 -1.78 -4.33 -9.85
N ARG A 44 -2.76 -3.60 -9.32
CA ARG A 44 -3.79 -2.92 -10.12
C ARG A 44 -3.21 -1.85 -11.03
N ARG A 45 -2.29 -1.02 -10.52
CA ARG A 45 -1.61 0.02 -11.31
C ARG A 45 -0.82 -0.61 -12.44
N ARG A 46 -0.11 -1.71 -12.18
CA ARG A 46 0.64 -2.46 -13.19
C ARG A 46 -0.29 -3.03 -14.25
N ALA A 47 -1.37 -3.71 -13.86
CA ALA A 47 -2.34 -4.28 -14.79
C ALA A 47 -2.98 -3.22 -15.70
N TYR A 48 -3.29 -2.04 -15.15
CA TYR A 48 -3.80 -0.91 -15.94
C TYR A 48 -2.79 -0.46 -17.01
N LEU A 49 -1.54 -0.25 -16.62
CA LEU A 49 -0.48 0.16 -17.55
C LEU A 49 -0.21 -0.91 -18.61
N ASP A 50 -0.16 -2.18 -18.22
CA ASP A 50 0.05 -3.31 -19.13
C ASP A 50 -1.09 -3.40 -20.17
N ASN A 51 -2.34 -3.20 -19.75
CA ASN A 51 -3.48 -3.11 -20.67
C ASN A 51 -3.37 -1.90 -21.61
N THR A 52 -2.92 -0.73 -21.15
CA THR A 52 -2.76 0.45 -22.02
C THR A 52 -1.67 0.27 -23.08
N VAL A 53 -0.60 -0.47 -22.77
CA VAL A 53 0.45 -0.78 -23.75
C VAL A 53 -0.03 -1.83 -24.75
N ALA A 54 -0.77 -2.85 -24.29
CA ALA A 54 -1.37 -3.87 -25.17
C ALA A 54 -2.46 -3.27 -26.08
N HIS A 55 -3.19 -2.26 -25.60
CA HIS A 55 -4.16 -1.47 -26.35
C HIS A 55 -3.57 -0.15 -26.84
N LYS A 56 -2.29 -0.14 -27.26
CA LYS A 56 -1.74 0.94 -28.09
C LYS A 56 -2.73 1.17 -29.23
N ALA A 57 -3.41 2.31 -29.18
CA ALA A 57 -4.54 2.59 -30.05
C ALA A 57 -4.17 2.32 -31.51
N PRO A 58 -5.01 1.61 -32.30
CA PRO A 58 -4.92 1.77 -33.74
C PRO A 58 -5.01 3.28 -33.99
N ALA A 59 -4.06 3.83 -34.74
CA ALA A 59 -4.06 5.24 -35.09
C ALA A 59 -5.50 5.64 -35.44
N ASP A 60 -6.06 6.59 -34.71
CA ASP A 60 -7.41 7.07 -34.97
C ASP A 60 -7.46 7.50 -36.44
N PRO A 61 -8.25 6.82 -37.29
CA PRO A 61 -8.26 7.11 -38.71
C PRO A 61 -8.81 8.51 -39.02
N PHE A 62 -9.47 9.16 -38.06
CA PHE A 62 -9.95 10.54 -38.18
C PHE A 62 -8.95 11.60 -37.68
N LEU A 63 -7.88 11.23 -36.98
CA LEU A 63 -6.86 12.17 -36.50
C LEU A 63 -5.64 12.31 -37.43
N ASN A 64 -5.71 11.82 -38.67
CA ASN A 64 -4.64 11.95 -39.65
C ASN A 64 -5.03 12.72 -40.92
N THR A 65 -5.75 13.83 -40.78
CA THR A 65 -5.87 14.82 -41.85
C THR A 65 -5.77 16.24 -41.27
N GLN A 66 -4.57 16.79 -41.33
CA GLN A 66 -4.24 18.20 -41.60
C GLN A 66 -2.86 18.49 -40.98
N GLY A 67 -1.85 17.89 -41.58
CA GLY A 67 -0.61 18.62 -41.74
C GLY A 67 -0.90 19.94 -42.48
N GLU A 68 -0.14 20.97 -42.11
CA GLU A 68 -0.08 22.30 -42.70
C GLU A 68 -1.04 23.37 -42.12
N ILE A 69 -0.86 23.70 -40.84
CA ILE A 69 -1.06 25.08 -40.40
C ILE A 69 0.19 25.86 -40.82
N SER A 70 0.11 26.56 -41.95
CA SER A 70 1.11 27.58 -42.35
C SER A 70 0.97 28.79 -41.43
N LEU A 71 1.81 28.90 -40.41
CA LEU A 71 1.99 30.15 -39.66
C LEU A 71 2.91 31.08 -40.45
N SER A 72 2.35 31.80 -41.43
CA SER A 72 2.99 32.96 -42.03
C SER A 72 2.88 34.13 -41.04
N PRO A 73 4.00 34.67 -40.51
CA PRO A 73 3.92 35.86 -39.67
C PRO A 73 3.68 37.09 -40.56
N SER A 74 2.73 37.94 -40.20
CA SER A 74 2.56 39.31 -40.70
C SER A 74 2.30 40.24 -39.54
#